data_AF-A0A317HEI9-F1
#
_entry.id   AF-A0A317HEI9-F1
#
_cell.length_a   1.000
_cell.length_b   1.000
_cell.length_c   1.000
_cell.angle_alpha   90.00
_cell.angle_beta   90.00
_cell.angle_gamma   90.00
#
_symmetry.space_group_name_H-M   'P 1'
#
loop_
_entity.id
_entity.type
_entity.pdbx_description
1 polymer ?
#
loop_
_entity_poly.entity_id
_entity_poly.type
_entity_poly.pdbx_seq_one_letter_code
_entity_poly.pdbx_strand_id
1 'polypeptide(L)' 'MATRSYYPSYLALHETGELSRRADEAWELLRGCKVCPQNCPVDRIQGKTGACHAGTEVIVGSWNVHRREEPPI' A
#
# COMPACT_ATOMS: atom_id res chain seq x y z
N MET A 1 -0.18 11.24 -28.34
CA MET A 1 0.18 11.59 -26.94
C MET A 1 -1.12 11.77 -26.18
N ALA A 2 -1.47 10.81 -25.32
CA ALA A 2 -2.75 10.81 -24.62
C ALA A 2 -2.87 12.06 -23.75
N THR A 3 -3.96 12.80 -23.94
CA THR A 3 -4.36 13.93 -23.10
C THR A 3 -4.37 13.48 -21.65
N ARG A 4 -3.61 14.16 -20.80
CA ARG A 4 -3.55 13.86 -19.38
C ARG A 4 -4.91 14.19 -18.78
N SER A 5 -5.76 13.17 -18.68
CA SER A 5 -7.04 13.27 -17.99
C SER A 5 -6.75 13.77 -16.58
N TYR A 6 -7.38 14.87 -16.19
CA TYR A 6 -7.34 15.41 -14.82
C TYR A 6 -8.03 14.45 -13.82
N TYR A 7 -8.52 13.31 -14.30
CA TYR A 7 -9.20 12.29 -13.52
C TYR A 7 -8.19 11.33 -12.85
N PRO A 8 -8.45 10.88 -11.60
CA PRO A 8 -7.55 9.97 -10.92
C PRO A 8 -7.34 8.65 -11.69
N SER A 9 -6.09 8.34 -12.03
CA SER A 9 -5.75 7.18 -12.87
C SER A 9 -6.11 5.84 -12.23
N TYR A 10 -6.16 5.76 -10.90
CA TYR A 10 -6.55 4.54 -10.19
C TYR A 10 -8.00 4.12 -10.46
N LEU A 11 -8.88 5.05 -10.86
CA LEU A 11 -10.28 4.74 -11.19
C LEU A 11 -10.36 3.91 -12.47
N ALA A 12 -9.61 4.31 -13.51
CA ALA A 12 -9.50 3.50 -14.73
C ALA A 12 -8.86 2.12 -14.46
N LEU A 13 -7.87 2.04 -13.56
CA LEU A 13 -7.28 0.76 -13.16
C LEU A 13 -8.28 -0.12 -12.38
N HIS A 14 -9.15 0.48 -11.58
CA HIS A 14 -10.21 -0.21 -10.88
C HIS A 14 -11.27 -0.74 -11.86
N GLU A 15 -11.76 0.10 -12.77
CA GLU A 15 -12.76 -0.27 -13.80
C GLU A 15 -12.27 -1.40 -14.71
N THR A 16 -10.97 -1.42 -15.03
CA THR A 16 -10.35 -2.46 -15.87
C THR A 16 -9.98 -3.73 -15.09
N GLY A 17 -10.13 -3.75 -13.76
CA GLY A 17 -9.70 -4.86 -12.89
C GLY A 17 -8.19 -4.94 -12.64
N GLU A 18 -7.38 -4.11 -13.31
CA GLU A 18 -5.93 -4.08 -13.17
C GLU A 18 -5.48 -3.72 -11.75
N LEU A 19 -6.25 -2.87 -11.05
CA LEU A 19 -5.96 -2.53 -9.65
C LEU A 19 -6.06 -3.75 -8.73
N SER A 20 -7.08 -4.58 -8.91
CA SER A 20 -7.26 -5.82 -8.13
C SER A 20 -6.12 -6.79 -8.42
N ARG A 21 -5.79 -7.00 -9.70
CA ARG A 21 -4.69 -7.88 -10.13
C ARG A 21 -3.36 -7.49 -9.47
N ARG A 22 -3.04 -6.19 -9.43
CA ARG A 22 -1.84 -5.68 -8.77
C ARG A 22 -1.87 -5.85 -7.26
N ALA A 23 -3.05 -5.70 -6.64
CA ALA A 23 -3.20 -5.94 -5.21
C ALA A 23 -2.93 -7.41 -4.87
N ASP A 24 -3.44 -8.34 -5.67
CA ASP A 24 -3.19 -9.78 -5.49
C ASP A 24 -1.71 -10.13 -5.66
N GLU A 25 -1.05 -9.59 -6.68
CA GLU A 25 0.40 -9.73 -6.87
C GLU A 25 1.20 -9.17 -5.68
N ALA A 26 0.80 -8.00 -5.17
CA ALA A 26 1.41 -7.40 -4.01
C ALA A 26 1.27 -8.28 -2.75
N TRP A 27 0.12 -8.93 -2.58
CA TRP A 27 -0.10 -9.90 -1.50
C TRP A 27 0.81 -11.13 -1.63
N GLU A 28 0.95 -11.69 -2.82
CA GLU A 28 1.82 -12.84 -3.04
C GLU A 28 3.31 -12.52 -2.82
N LEU A 29 3.75 -11.29 -3.14
CA LEU A 29 5.11 -10.82 -2.82
C LEU A 29 5.42 -10.86 -1.30
N LEU A 30 4.39 -10.85 -0.44
CA LEU A 30 4.59 -10.90 1.01
C LEU A 30 4.95 -12.30 1.54
N ARG A 31 4.75 -13.38 0.77
CA ARG A 31 5.14 -14.76 1.17
C ARG A 31 6.66 -15.00 1.19
N GLY A 32 7.42 -14.12 0.56
CA GLY A 32 8.88 -14.16 0.55
C GLY A 32 9.42 -12.77 0.34
N CYS A 33 9.14 -11.86 1.28
CA CYS A 33 9.28 -10.44 0.99
C CYS A 33 10.72 -9.98 0.77
N LYS A 34 10.92 -9.30 -0.36
CA LYS A 34 12.16 -8.64 -0.77
C LYS A 34 11.95 -7.18 -1.22
N VAL A 35 10.88 -6.54 -0.74
CA VAL A 35 10.47 -5.18 -1.14
C VAL A 35 11.51 -4.13 -0.74
N CYS A 36 12.22 -4.33 0.37
CA CYS A 36 13.27 -3.42 0.83
C CYS A 36 14.67 -4.02 0.61
N PRO A 37 15.74 -3.18 0.62
CA PRO A 37 17.11 -3.62 0.40
C PRO A 37 17.65 -4.65 1.41
N GLN A 38 16.99 -4.80 2.57
CA GLN A 38 17.35 -5.78 3.60
C GLN A 38 17.16 -7.24 3.12
N ASN A 39 16.30 -7.47 2.11
CA ASN A 39 16.15 -8.76 1.44
C ASN A 39 16.03 -9.95 2.43
N CYS A 40 15.08 -9.88 3.37
CA CYS A 40 14.92 -10.80 4.51
C CYS A 40 14.17 -12.13 4.25
N PRO A 41 13.87 -12.47 2.99
CA PRO A 41 12.68 -13.21 2.50
C PRO A 41 11.74 -13.86 3.54
N VAL A 42 11.10 -13.08 4.42
CA VAL A 42 10.12 -13.63 5.38
C VAL A 42 8.74 -13.79 4.75
N ASP A 43 7.99 -14.79 5.21
CA ASP A 43 6.58 -14.99 4.90
C ASP A 43 5.69 -14.21 5.87
N ARG A 44 5.22 -13.03 5.45
CA ARG A 44 4.35 -12.21 6.29
C ARG A 44 2.93 -12.76 6.42
N ILE A 45 2.47 -13.54 5.45
CA ILE A 45 1.12 -14.13 5.47
C ILE A 45 1.00 -15.13 6.63
N GLN A 46 2.12 -15.79 6.97
CA GLN A 46 2.23 -16.67 8.14
C GLN A 46 2.57 -15.92 9.44
N GLY A 47 2.47 -14.58 9.46
CA GLY A 47 2.74 -13.75 10.63
C GLY A 47 4.22 -13.55 10.96
N LYS A 48 5.15 -13.91 10.06
CA LYS A 48 6.59 -13.72 10.31
C LYS A 48 7.00 -12.29 9.96
N THR A 49 7.87 -11.70 10.78
CA THR A 49 8.42 -10.36 10.58
C THR A 49 9.93 -10.41 10.36
N GLY A 50 10.44 -9.51 9.51
CA GLY A 50 11.88 -9.27 9.35
C GLY A 50 12.38 -8.13 10.23
N ALA A 51 13.58 -7.63 9.95
CA ALA A 51 14.19 -6.51 10.68
C ALA A 51 13.37 -5.21 10.65
N CYS A 52 12.45 -5.04 9.70
CA CYS A 52 11.54 -3.89 9.65
C CYS A 52 10.32 -4.01 10.56
N HIS A 53 10.11 -5.17 11.20
CA HIS A 53 8.96 -5.48 12.07
C HIS A 53 7.57 -5.34 11.41
N ALA A 54 7.49 -5.10 10.09
CA ALA A 54 6.23 -5.03 9.36
C ALA A 54 5.62 -6.42 9.13
N GLY A 55 4.33 -6.55 9.44
CA GLY A 55 3.47 -7.72 9.17
C GLY A 55 2.48 -7.46 8.03
N THR A 56 1.29 -8.05 8.10
CA THR A 56 0.16 -7.80 7.18
C THR A 56 -0.78 -6.70 7.68
N GLU A 57 -0.74 -6.42 8.98
CA GLU A 57 -1.55 -5.38 9.59
C GLU A 57 -0.87 -4.01 9.47
N VAL A 58 -1.71 -2.98 9.35
CA VAL A 58 -1.26 -1.59 9.37
C VAL A 58 -0.75 -1.21 10.77
N ILE A 59 0.41 -0.56 10.80
CA ILE A 59 1.00 -0.02 12.03
C ILE A 59 0.86 1.50 11.99
N VAL A 60 0.15 2.08 12.97
CA VAL A 60 0.02 3.53 13.12
C VAL A 60 1.24 4.07 13.85
N GLY A 61 2.13 4.76 13.13
CA GLY A 61 3.33 5.36 13.72
C GLY A 61 3.05 6.60 14.58
N SER A 62 2.05 7.39 14.18
CA SER A 62 1.56 8.53 14.95
C SER A 62 0.13 8.88 14.51
N TRP A 63 -0.62 9.50 15.40
CA TRP A 63 -1.94 10.06 15.10
C TRP A 63 -2.09 11.36 15.88
N ASN A 64 -2.69 12.37 15.25
CA ASN A 64 -2.95 13.66 15.88
C ASN A 64 -4.34 14.14 15.47
N VAL A 65 -5.03 14.78 16.39
CA VAL A 65 -6.30 15.47 16.08
C VAL A 65 -5.95 16.88 15.63
N HIS A 66 -6.12 17.14 14.33
CA HIS A 66 -6.02 18.49 13.78
C HIS A 66 -7.28 19.28 14.12
N ARG A 67 -7.29 19.96 15.27
CA ARG A 67 -8.41 20.85 15.65
C ARG A 67 -8.26 22.18 14.90
N ARG A 68 -9.28 22.55 14.11
CA ARG A 68 -9.44 23.86 13.42
C ARG A 68 -8.43 24.16 12.29
N GLU A 69 -8.14 23.19 11.41
CA GLU A 69 -7.23 23.41 10.28
C GLU A 69 -7.92 23.95 9.01
N GLU A 70 -9.22 23.69 8.83
CA GLU A 70 -9.99 24.28 7.72
C GLU A 70 -10.69 25.59 8.14
N PRO A 71 -10.69 26.64 7.28
CA PRO A 71 -11.56 27.79 7.47
C PRO A 71 -13.03 27.33 7.52
N PRO A 72 -13.88 27.93 8.37
CA PRO A 72 -15.31 27.66 8.29
C PRO A 72 -15.81 28.04 6.89
N ILE A 73 -16.36 27.06 6.19
CA ILE A 73 -17.18 27.21 4.98
C ILE A 73 -18.41 28.06 5.24
#